data_AF-A0A0P1GR39-F1
#
_entry.id   AF-A0A0P1GR39-F1
#
_cell.length_a   1.000
_cell.length_b   1.000
_cell.length_c   1.000
_cell.angle_alpha   90.00
_cell.angle_beta   90.00
_cell.angle_gamma   90.00
#
_symmetry.space_group_name_H-M   'P 1'
#
loop_
_entity.id
_entity.type
_entity.pdbx_description
1 polymer ?
#
loop_
_entity_poly.entity_id
_entity_poly.type
_entity_poly.pdbx_seq_one_letter_code
_entity_poly.pdbx_strand_id
1 'polypeptide(L)'
;MSDRLVSYNASVVSGRGIARDHVAAEYNDFRQATGEELFLGSLNLVLAEPVLLNRDTAVSTGDSGRLLWQAHLQGMSVWVYRYANAPLHVAEILSPVKLRDAFDLTDGDTVDIVLSKRDIVPLSRRRQAAWRLLWQGRGHWAYQRDWYYWRFRTLAADLGATQKPIRRGVVLSILKYVIRGFR
;
A
#
# COMPACT_ATOMS: atom_id res chain seq x y z
N MET A 1 20.82 11.15 15.06
CA MET A 1 19.91 10.31 15.85
C MET A 1 19.60 9.08 15.01
N SER A 2 19.99 7.89 15.45
CA SER A 2 19.68 6.65 14.71
C SER A 2 18.17 6.47 14.64
N ASP A 3 17.67 6.23 13.44
CA ASP A 3 16.25 6.04 13.22
C ASP A 3 15.79 4.75 13.90
N ARG A 4 14.73 4.81 14.71
CA ARG A 4 14.25 3.62 15.44
C ARG A 4 13.47 2.76 14.48
N LEU A 5 13.81 1.47 14.38
CA LEU A 5 13.11 0.52 13.54
C LEU A 5 12.03 -0.24 14.33
N VAL A 6 10.94 -0.60 13.66
CA VAL A 6 9.82 -1.38 14.21
C VAL A 6 9.50 -2.51 13.24
N SER A 7 9.37 -3.73 13.76
CA SER A 7 9.03 -4.92 12.97
C SER A 7 7.54 -5.22 13.04
N TYR A 8 6.95 -5.62 11.91
CA TYR A 8 5.57 -6.07 11.79
C TYR A 8 5.51 -7.43 11.11
N ASN A 9 4.74 -8.35 11.71
CA ASN A 9 4.46 -9.64 11.10
C ASN A 9 3.43 -9.48 9.98
N ALA A 10 3.67 -10.13 8.85
CA ALA A 10 2.80 -10.09 7.69
C ALA A 10 2.72 -11.45 7.00
N SER A 11 1.54 -11.81 6.51
CA SER A 11 1.36 -12.99 5.66
C SER A 11 1.46 -12.61 4.19
N VAL A 12 2.21 -13.40 3.43
CA VAL A 12 2.29 -13.32 1.97
C VAL A 12 0.99 -13.82 1.36
N VAL A 13 0.43 -13.07 0.42
CA VAL A 13 -0.79 -13.45 -0.30
C VAL A 13 -0.66 -13.20 -1.80
N SER A 14 -1.34 -14.02 -2.61
CA SER A 14 -1.48 -13.74 -4.03
C SER A 14 -2.45 -12.58 -4.24
N GLY A 15 -2.07 -11.70 -5.18
CA GLY A 15 -2.97 -10.67 -5.68
C GLY A 15 -3.77 -11.17 -6.87
N ARG A 16 -4.49 -10.24 -7.50
CA ARG A 16 -5.30 -10.49 -8.69
C ARG A 16 -4.52 -10.36 -10.01
N GLY A 17 -3.19 -10.34 -9.96
CA GLY A 17 -2.33 -10.09 -11.14
C GLY A 17 -2.31 -8.64 -11.65
N ILE A 18 -3.17 -7.77 -11.11
CA ILE A 18 -3.35 -6.36 -11.51
C ILE A 18 -2.07 -5.52 -11.30
N ALA A 19 -1.26 -5.84 -10.28
CA ALA A 19 -0.08 -5.06 -9.93
C ALA A 19 0.93 -4.93 -11.08
N ARG A 20 1.08 -5.96 -11.93
CA ARG A 20 2.03 -5.92 -13.05
C ARG A 20 1.71 -4.78 -14.02
N ASP A 21 0.45 -4.68 -14.42
CA ASP A 21 0.01 -3.66 -15.39
C ASP A 21 0.09 -2.25 -14.79
N HIS A 22 -0.25 -2.11 -13.51
CA HIS A 22 -0.14 -0.83 -12.80
C HIS A 22 1.31 -0.38 -12.60
N VAL A 23 2.19 -1.29 -12.15
CA VAL A 23 3.61 -0.97 -11.98
C VAL A 23 4.26 -0.66 -13.33
N ALA A 24 3.89 -1.36 -14.40
CA ALA A 24 4.35 -1.06 -15.75
C ALA A 24 3.86 0.32 -16.24
N ALA A 25 2.58 0.66 -16.03
CA ALA A 25 2.01 1.93 -16.44
C ALA A 25 2.61 3.13 -15.68
N GLU A 26 2.97 2.95 -14.40
CA GLU A 26 3.55 3.99 -13.54
C GLU A 26 5.10 3.82 -13.39
N TYR A 27 5.75 3.01 -14.23
CA TYR A 27 7.14 2.60 -14.04
C TYR A 27 8.12 3.78 -13.94
N ASN A 28 7.97 4.78 -14.82
CA ASN A 28 8.85 5.95 -14.83
C ASN A 28 8.69 6.78 -13.54
N ASP A 29 7.46 6.95 -13.06
CA ASP A 29 7.17 7.67 -11.83
C ASP A 29 7.78 6.96 -10.61
N PHE A 30 7.66 5.62 -10.57
CA PHE A 30 8.27 4.82 -9.51
C PHE A 30 9.80 4.86 -9.58
N ARG A 31 10.38 4.71 -10.77
CA ARG A 31 11.83 4.81 -10.97
C ARG A 31 12.37 6.18 -10.57
N GLN A 32 11.68 7.25 -10.94
CA GLN A 32 12.07 8.62 -10.57
C GLN A 32 11.99 8.84 -9.06
N ALA A 33 10.94 8.33 -8.41
CA ALA A 33 10.75 8.47 -6.97
C ALA A 33 11.75 7.66 -6.14
N THR A 34 12.03 6.42 -6.57
CA THR A 34 12.88 5.48 -5.82
C THR A 34 14.35 5.56 -6.18
N GLY A 35 14.69 6.00 -7.40
CA GLY A 35 16.02 5.88 -7.97
C GLY A 35 16.41 4.45 -8.38
N GLU A 36 15.47 3.49 -8.35
CA GLU A 36 15.70 2.06 -8.57
C GLU A 36 14.98 1.54 -9.80
N GLU A 37 15.53 0.48 -10.42
CA GLU A 37 14.82 -0.30 -11.45
C GLU A 37 14.01 -1.40 -10.76
N LEU A 38 12.70 -1.16 -10.63
CA LEU A 38 11.80 -2.07 -9.93
C LEU A 38 11.35 -3.23 -10.82
N PHE A 39 11.20 -4.42 -10.22
CA PHE A 39 10.54 -5.54 -10.85
C PHE A 39 9.08 -5.17 -11.18
N LEU A 40 8.59 -5.60 -12.34
CA LEU A 40 7.23 -5.32 -12.80
C LEU A 40 6.19 -6.20 -12.10
N GLY A 41 5.92 -5.87 -10.85
CA GLY A 41 4.93 -6.51 -9.99
C GLY A 41 5.09 -6.04 -8.55
N SER A 42 4.27 -6.59 -7.66
CA SER A 42 4.38 -6.34 -6.23
C SER A 42 4.18 -7.64 -5.45
N LEU A 43 4.81 -7.73 -4.28
CA LEU A 43 4.48 -8.75 -3.28
C LEU A 43 3.37 -8.20 -2.39
N ASN A 44 2.23 -8.89 -2.32
CA ASN A 44 1.14 -8.47 -1.46
C ASN A 44 1.31 -9.06 -0.07
N LEU A 45 1.18 -8.20 0.93
CA LEU A 45 1.28 -8.55 2.34
C LEU A 45 -0.01 -8.17 3.09
N VAL A 46 -0.41 -9.05 4.01
CA VAL A 46 -1.46 -8.83 4.99
C VAL A 46 -0.79 -8.76 6.36
N LEU A 47 -0.65 -7.55 6.89
CA LEU A 47 -0.12 -7.30 8.23
C LEU A 47 -1.04 -7.91 9.29
N ALA A 48 -0.45 -8.51 10.33
CA ALA A 48 -1.18 -9.06 11.46
C ALA A 48 -1.93 -7.98 12.26
N GLU A 49 -1.46 -6.73 12.19
CA GLU A 49 -2.03 -5.57 12.85
C GLU A 49 -2.17 -4.37 11.91
N PRO A 50 -3.08 -3.43 12.18
CA PRO A 50 -3.24 -2.25 11.34
C PRO A 50 -2.08 -1.28 11.56
N VAL A 51 -1.43 -0.88 10.48
CA VAL A 51 -0.36 0.12 10.49
C VAL A 51 -0.83 1.34 9.70
N LEU A 52 -0.74 2.53 10.29
CA LEU A 52 -1.02 3.78 9.59
C LEU A 52 0.31 4.44 9.23
N LEU A 53 0.52 4.65 7.93
CA LEU A 53 1.77 5.23 7.44
C LEU A 53 1.70 6.75 7.39
N ASN A 54 2.75 7.40 7.87
CA ASN A 54 2.90 8.85 7.95
C ASN A 54 3.15 9.43 6.56
N ARG A 55 2.28 10.32 6.10
CA ARG A 55 2.39 10.87 4.74
C ARG A 55 3.51 11.87 4.60
N ASP A 56 3.87 12.53 5.69
CA ASP A 56 4.85 13.61 5.68
C ASP A 56 6.27 13.09 5.49
N THR A 57 6.47 11.78 5.71
CA THR A 57 7.75 11.09 5.53
C THR A 57 7.77 10.20 4.27
N ALA A 58 6.67 10.17 3.53
CA ALA A 58 6.55 9.37 2.32
C ALA A 58 7.26 10.04 1.14
N VAL A 59 7.80 9.23 0.24
CA VAL A 59 8.21 9.69 -1.09
C VAL A 59 6.99 9.69 -1.99
N SER A 60 6.70 10.82 -2.63
CA SER A 60 5.61 10.93 -3.59
C SER A 60 6.10 10.53 -4.99
N THR A 61 5.33 9.70 -5.67
CA THR A 61 5.46 9.53 -7.12
C THR A 61 4.85 10.76 -7.80
N GLY A 62 5.52 11.31 -8.81
CA GLY A 62 5.19 12.63 -9.37
C GLY A 62 3.73 12.80 -9.81
N ASP A 63 3.43 12.39 -11.03
CA ASP A 63 2.13 12.67 -11.66
C ASP A 63 1.03 11.71 -11.24
N SER A 64 1.35 10.59 -10.59
CA SER A 64 0.35 9.73 -9.95
C SER A 64 0.02 10.10 -8.51
N GLY A 65 0.90 10.84 -7.80
CA GLY A 65 0.68 11.25 -6.41
C GLY A 65 0.53 10.08 -5.43
N ARG A 66 1.10 8.93 -5.76
CA ARG A 66 1.19 7.77 -4.88
C ARG A 66 2.25 8.03 -3.83
N LEU A 67 2.13 7.30 -2.74
CA LEU A 67 3.06 7.39 -1.63
C LEU A 67 3.80 6.08 -1.47
N LEU A 68 5.10 6.22 -1.26
CA LEU A 68 6.04 5.13 -1.01
C LEU A 68 6.76 5.37 0.33
N TRP A 69 7.00 4.28 1.05
CA TRP A 69 7.77 4.30 2.29
C TRP A 69 8.89 3.28 2.20
N GLN A 70 10.10 3.67 2.58
CA GLN A 70 11.21 2.74 2.60
C GLN A 70 11.05 1.77 3.78
N ALA A 71 11.32 0.50 3.53
CA ALA A 71 11.23 -0.57 4.51
C ALA A 71 12.33 -1.61 4.27
N HIS A 72 12.43 -2.58 5.18
CA HIS A 72 13.25 -3.76 4.97
C HIS A 72 12.40 -5.03 5.08
N LEU A 73 12.64 -5.97 4.18
CA LEU A 73 12.05 -7.30 4.20
C LEU A 73 13.19 -8.31 4.13
N GLN A 74 13.33 -9.13 5.16
CA GLN A 74 14.45 -10.07 5.31
C GLN A 74 15.84 -9.44 5.05
N GLY A 75 16.03 -8.20 5.54
CA GLY A 75 17.29 -7.45 5.38
C GLY A 75 17.46 -6.74 4.02
N MET A 76 16.59 -6.99 3.04
CA MET A 76 16.59 -6.28 1.75
C MET A 76 15.82 -4.97 1.85
N SER A 77 16.39 -3.87 1.33
CA SER A 77 15.68 -2.60 1.16
C SER A 77 14.57 -2.77 0.14
N VAL A 78 13.35 -2.38 0.52
CA VAL A 78 12.15 -2.46 -0.31
C VAL A 78 11.29 -1.22 -0.12
N TRP A 79 10.32 -1.03 -1.00
CA TRP A 79 9.36 0.07 -0.93
C TRP A 79 7.96 -0.44 -0.61
N VAL A 80 7.38 0.06 0.47
CA VAL A 80 5.97 -0.15 0.79
C VAL A 80 5.13 0.83 0.00
N TYR A 81 4.17 0.29 -0.72
CA TYR A 81 3.16 1.00 -1.49
C TYR A 81 1.75 0.63 -0.96
N ARG A 82 0.84 1.60 -1.02
CA ARG A 82 -0.59 1.40 -0.77
C ARG A 82 -1.42 2.12 -1.81
N TYR A 83 -2.36 1.40 -2.41
CA TYR A 83 -3.39 2.02 -3.25
C TYR A 83 -4.30 2.94 -2.43
N ALA A 84 -5.01 3.84 -3.12
CA ALA A 84 -5.90 4.81 -2.48
C ALA A 84 -7.00 4.11 -1.67
N ASN A 85 -7.13 4.50 -0.39
CA ASN A 85 -8.05 3.90 0.57
C ASN A 85 -7.79 2.41 0.86
N ALA A 86 -6.55 1.94 0.69
CA ALA A 86 -6.14 0.61 1.13
C ALA A 86 -6.43 0.42 2.63
N PRO A 87 -6.96 -0.74 3.05
CA PRO A 87 -7.06 -1.08 4.47
C PRO A 87 -5.70 -0.99 5.16
N LEU A 88 -5.68 -0.63 6.45
CA LEU A 88 -4.43 -0.38 7.19
C LEU A 88 -3.54 -1.62 7.39
N HIS A 89 -4.04 -2.81 7.10
CA HIS A 89 -3.26 -4.06 7.16
C HIS A 89 -2.78 -4.53 5.78
N VAL A 90 -3.15 -3.85 4.71
CA VAL A 90 -2.78 -4.20 3.33
C VAL A 90 -1.52 -3.42 2.96
N ALA A 91 -0.54 -4.10 2.39
CA ALA A 91 0.68 -3.48 1.87
C ALA A 91 1.11 -4.18 0.59
N GLU A 92 1.51 -3.40 -0.41
CA GLU A 92 2.18 -3.90 -1.60
C GLU A 92 3.66 -3.56 -1.51
N ILE A 93 4.52 -4.53 -1.75
CA ILE A 93 5.97 -4.35 -1.67
C ILE A 93 6.54 -4.31 -3.08
N LEU A 94 7.23 -3.22 -3.37
CA LEU A 94 7.98 -3.02 -4.60
C LEU A 94 9.47 -3.23 -4.30
N SER A 95 10.17 -3.84 -5.24
CA SER A 95 11.58 -4.19 -5.10
C SER A 95 12.25 -4.35 -6.46
N PRO A 96 13.59 -4.26 -6.55
CA PRO A 96 14.31 -4.53 -7.80
C PRO A 96 14.20 -5.97 -8.30
N VAL A 97 13.92 -6.92 -7.41
CA VAL A 97 13.84 -8.35 -7.72
C VAL A 97 12.45 -8.92 -7.43
N LYS A 98 12.14 -10.09 -7.99
CA LYS A 98 10.93 -10.84 -7.66
C LYS A 98 11.10 -11.51 -6.29
N LEU A 99 10.55 -10.90 -5.24
CA LEU A 99 10.75 -11.32 -3.84
C LEU A 99 10.38 -12.78 -3.56
N ARG A 100 9.35 -13.31 -4.23
CA ARG A 100 8.97 -14.73 -4.09
C ARG A 100 10.09 -15.66 -4.52
N ASP A 101 10.79 -15.35 -5.59
CA ASP A 101 11.87 -16.19 -6.10
C ASP A 101 13.15 -15.97 -5.25
N ALA A 102 13.39 -14.74 -4.82
CA ALA A 102 14.57 -14.38 -4.03
C ALA A 102 14.57 -15.00 -2.62
N PHE A 103 13.39 -15.20 -2.03
CA PHE A 103 13.22 -15.68 -0.65
C PHE A 103 12.39 -16.97 -0.55
N ASP A 104 12.14 -17.63 -1.68
CA ASP A 104 11.32 -18.86 -1.79
C ASP A 104 9.94 -18.74 -1.11
N LEU A 105 9.24 -17.62 -1.34
CA LEU A 105 7.99 -17.30 -0.65
C LEU A 105 6.75 -17.79 -1.40
N THR A 106 5.87 -18.44 -0.66
CA THR A 106 4.57 -18.95 -1.06
C THR A 106 3.43 -18.26 -0.30
N ASP A 107 2.18 -18.50 -0.71
CA ASP A 107 1.02 -17.93 -0.02
C ASP A 107 0.84 -18.55 1.35
N GLY A 108 0.63 -17.70 2.36
CA GLY A 108 0.51 -18.10 3.76
C GLY A 108 1.82 -17.99 4.54
N ASP A 109 2.97 -17.87 3.87
CA ASP A 109 4.24 -17.63 4.53
C ASP A 109 4.21 -16.34 5.34
N THR A 110 4.84 -16.37 6.50
CA THR A 110 4.94 -15.22 7.39
C THR A 110 6.32 -14.57 7.23
N VAL A 111 6.32 -13.27 7.03
CA VAL A 111 7.52 -12.45 6.91
C VAL A 111 7.46 -11.28 7.87
N ASP A 112 8.62 -10.82 8.30
CA ASP A 112 8.76 -9.57 9.04
C ASP A 112 9.08 -8.43 8.08
N ILE A 113 8.26 -7.38 8.15
CA ILE A 113 8.56 -6.10 7.51
C ILE A 113 8.97 -5.08 8.55
N VAL A 114 10.15 -4.48 8.33
CA VAL A 114 10.75 -3.51 9.23
C VAL A 114 10.60 -2.12 8.65
N LEU A 115 9.93 -1.25 9.40
CA LEU A 115 9.67 0.15 9.04
C LEU A 115 10.37 1.09 10.01
N SER A 116 10.64 2.31 9.55
CA SER A 116 11.05 3.36 10.47
C SER A 116 9.90 3.79 11.35
N LYS A 117 10.18 4.05 12.63
CA LYS A 117 9.25 4.62 13.60
C LYS A 117 8.68 5.97 13.14
N ARG A 118 9.45 6.76 12.38
CA ARG A 118 8.98 8.06 11.86
C ARG A 118 7.88 7.93 10.80
N ASP A 119 7.85 6.77 10.13
CA ASP A 119 6.89 6.45 9.09
C ASP A 119 5.59 5.90 9.66
N ILE A 120 5.49 5.73 10.98
CA ILE A 120 4.34 5.12 11.63
C ILE A 120 3.60 6.16 12.47
N VAL A 121 2.31 6.32 12.17
CA VAL A 121 1.39 7.15 12.97
C VAL A 121 0.65 6.26 13.97
N PRO A 122 0.68 6.58 15.27
CA PRO A 122 -0.10 5.85 16.26
C PRO A 122 -1.60 5.83 15.92
N LEU A 123 -2.21 4.64 15.92
CA LEU A 123 -3.64 4.51 15.70
C LEU A 123 -4.41 4.82 17.00
N SER A 124 -5.45 5.65 16.89
CA SER A 124 -6.40 5.83 17.98
C SER A 124 -7.17 4.54 18.27
N ARG A 125 -7.60 4.36 19.53
CA ARG A 125 -8.40 3.18 19.95
C ARG A 125 -9.66 2.97 19.09
N ARG A 126 -10.29 4.06 18.64
CA ARG A 126 -11.47 4.01 17.75
C ARG A 126 -11.12 3.38 16.40
N ARG A 127 -10.00 3.77 15.79
CA ARG A 127 -9.54 3.19 14.51
C ARG A 127 -9.15 1.72 14.65
N GLN A 128 -8.49 1.36 15.75
CA GLN A 128 -8.18 -0.03 16.06
C GLN A 128 -9.45 -0.88 16.21
N ALA A 129 -10.46 -0.38 16.93
CA ALA A 129 -11.75 -1.06 17.08
C ALA A 129 -12.49 -1.20 15.74
N ALA A 130 -12.56 -0.13 14.95
CA ALA A 130 -13.15 -0.17 13.62
C ALA A 130 -12.44 -1.20 12.71
N TRP A 131 -11.11 -1.22 12.74
CA TRP A 131 -10.35 -2.21 11.99
C TRP A 131 -10.68 -3.63 12.45
N ARG A 132 -10.73 -3.91 13.76
CA ARG A 132 -11.06 -5.24 14.29
C ARG A 132 -12.44 -5.70 13.82
N LEU A 133 -13.45 -4.85 13.93
CA LEU A 133 -14.83 -5.15 13.53
C LEU A 133 -14.96 -5.46 12.04
N LEU A 134 -14.18 -4.81 11.19
CA LEU A 134 -14.24 -4.96 9.74
C LEU A 134 -13.36 -6.09 9.20
N TRP A 135 -12.18 -6.30 9.82
CA TRP A 135 -11.09 -7.06 9.19
C TRP A 135 -10.49 -8.17 10.05
N GLN A 136 -10.71 -8.21 11.37
CA GLN A 136 -10.15 -9.29 12.19
C GLN A 136 -10.73 -10.64 11.74
N GLY A 137 -9.84 -11.61 11.48
CA GLY A 137 -10.17 -12.92 10.89
C GLY A 137 -10.50 -12.90 9.39
N ARG A 138 -10.53 -11.72 8.75
CA ARG A 138 -10.94 -11.52 7.34
C ARG A 138 -9.93 -10.69 6.54
N GLY A 139 -8.70 -10.55 7.02
CA GLY A 139 -7.68 -9.67 6.44
C GLY A 139 -7.39 -9.96 4.95
N HIS A 140 -7.35 -11.24 4.58
CA HIS A 140 -7.09 -11.70 3.21
C HIS A 140 -8.23 -11.39 2.22
N TRP A 141 -9.46 -11.15 2.69
CA TRP A 141 -10.59 -10.83 1.79
C TRP A 141 -10.41 -9.52 1.04
N ALA A 142 -9.58 -8.61 1.55
CA ALA A 142 -9.22 -7.38 0.85
C ALA A 142 -8.53 -7.63 -0.50
N TYR A 143 -7.82 -8.75 -0.65
CA TYR A 143 -7.15 -9.13 -1.90
C TYR A 143 -7.96 -10.11 -2.75
N GLN A 144 -8.77 -10.96 -2.12
CA GLN A 144 -9.46 -12.07 -2.79
C GLN A 144 -10.92 -11.81 -3.18
N ARG A 145 -11.60 -10.82 -2.57
CA ARG A 145 -13.04 -10.59 -2.77
C ARG A 145 -13.36 -9.14 -3.07
N ASP A 146 -13.45 -8.81 -4.35
CA ASP A 146 -13.74 -7.46 -4.84
C ASP A 146 -15.01 -6.86 -4.23
N TRP A 147 -16.10 -7.64 -4.19
CA TRP A 147 -17.36 -7.19 -3.59
C TRP A 147 -17.22 -6.83 -2.12
N TYR A 148 -16.37 -7.54 -1.37
CA TYR A 148 -16.16 -7.30 0.05
C TYR A 148 -15.37 -6.01 0.26
N TYR A 149 -14.30 -5.82 -0.52
CA TYR A 149 -13.57 -4.56 -0.54
C TYR A 149 -14.50 -3.40 -0.90
N TRP A 150 -15.25 -3.48 -2.00
CA TRP A 150 -16.15 -2.41 -2.44
C TRP A 150 -17.23 -2.08 -1.40
N ARG A 151 -17.85 -3.09 -0.78
CA ARG A 151 -18.91 -2.91 0.22
C ARG A 151 -18.42 -2.21 1.48
N PHE A 152 -17.21 -2.55 1.95
CA PHE A 152 -16.69 -2.03 3.21
C PHE A 152 -15.72 -0.85 3.05
N ARG A 153 -15.28 -0.52 1.84
CA ARG A 153 -14.32 0.57 1.59
C ARG A 153 -14.81 1.91 2.12
N THR A 154 -16.06 2.28 1.85
CA THR A 154 -16.61 3.58 2.26
C THR A 154 -16.71 3.65 3.79
N LEU A 155 -17.31 2.63 4.41
CA LEU A 155 -17.42 2.54 5.87
C LEU A 155 -16.04 2.53 6.55
N ALA A 156 -15.08 1.78 6.01
CA ALA A 156 -13.72 1.73 6.51
C ALA A 156 -13.02 3.10 6.40
N ALA A 157 -13.23 3.82 5.29
CA ALA A 157 -12.68 5.16 5.09
C ALA A 157 -13.24 6.18 6.09
N ASP A 158 -14.56 6.14 6.31
CA ASP A 158 -15.26 7.04 7.25
C ASP A 158 -14.81 6.78 8.70
N LEU A 159 -14.64 5.52 9.06
CA LEU A 159 -14.14 5.11 10.38
C LEU A 159 -12.62 5.27 10.54
N GLY A 160 -11.90 5.66 9.47
CA GLY A 160 -10.45 5.86 9.48
C GLY A 160 -9.63 4.57 9.56
N ALA A 161 -10.20 3.45 9.11
CA ALA A 161 -9.56 2.14 9.00
C ALA A 161 -8.88 1.92 7.63
N THR A 162 -8.61 3.00 6.87
CA THR A 162 -7.90 2.97 5.59
C THR A 162 -6.82 4.05 5.51
N GLN A 163 -5.84 3.84 4.63
CA GLN A 163 -4.86 4.83 4.23
C GLN A 163 -5.52 5.81 3.25
N LYS A 164 -5.88 7.02 3.70
CA LYS A 164 -6.42 8.01 2.74
C LYS A 164 -5.34 8.42 1.72
N PRO A 165 -5.71 8.72 0.47
CA PRO A 165 -4.78 9.27 -0.51
C PRO A 165 -4.32 10.68 -0.11
N ILE A 166 -3.27 11.19 -0.77
CA ILE A 166 -3.00 12.63 -0.79
C ILE A 166 -4.23 13.29 -1.42
N ARG A 167 -4.83 14.26 -0.71
CA ARG A 167 -5.76 15.18 -1.36
C ARG A 167 -4.90 16.07 -2.25
N ARG A 168 -4.89 15.83 -3.56
CA ARG A 168 -4.45 16.88 -4.48
C ARG A 168 -5.30 18.10 -4.15
N GLY A 169 -4.65 19.21 -3.81
CA GLY A 169 -5.33 20.50 -3.78
C GLY A 169 -6.10 20.60 -5.10
N VAL A 170 -7.40 20.88 -5.02
CA VAL A 170 -8.24 21.02 -6.19
C VAL A 170 -7.71 22.23 -6.96
N VAL A 171 -6.79 22.00 -7.90
CA VAL A 171 -6.73 22.84 -9.09
C VAL A 171 -7.88 22.32 -9.94
N LEU A 172 -8.96 23.09 -9.95
CA LEU A 172 -10.13 22.90 -10.82
C LEU A 172 -9.67 22.81 -12.28
N SER A 173 -9.34 21.62 -12.76
CA SER A 173 -9.35 21.30 -14.19
C SER A 173 -10.69 20.67 -14.52
N ILE A 174 -11.75 21.48 -14.46
CA ILE A 174 -13.11 21.11 -14.92
C ILE A 174 -13.21 21.02 -16.45
N LEU A 175 -12.21 21.48 -17.23
CA LEU A 175 -12.24 21.30 -18.69
C LEU A 175 -11.28 20.21 -19.16
N LYS A 176 -11.80 18.99 -19.35
CA LYS A 176 -11.32 18.08 -20.42
C LYS A 176 -12.27 16.91 -20.74
N TYR A 177 -13.37 16.73 -20.01
CA TYR A 177 -14.36 15.68 -20.30
C TYR A 177 -15.67 16.16 -20.96
N VAL A 178 -15.73 17.41 -21.45
CA VAL A 178 -16.90 17.93 -22.21
C VAL A 178 -16.65 18.00 -23.72
N ILE A 179 -15.45 17.67 -24.23
CA ILE A 179 -15.19 17.66 -25.69
C ILE A 179 -14.62 16.30 -26.10
N ARG A 180 -15.46 15.26 -26.07
CA ARG A 180 -15.31 14.07 -26.93
C ARG A 180 -16.57 13.19 -26.93
N GLY A 181 -17.70 13.85 -27.10
CA GLY A 181 -18.97 13.21 -27.34
C GLY A 181 -19.88 14.18 -28.07
N PHE A 182 -19.59 14.43 -29.35
CA PHE A 182 -20.54 14.76 -30.41
C PHE A 182 -19.74 15.02 -31.69
N ARG A 183 -19.84 14.05 -32.62
CA ARG A 183 -19.49 14.10 -34.06
C ARG A 183 -18.04 14.27 -34.46
#